data_AF-A0A8H7NC67-F1
#
_entry.id   AF-A0A8H7NC67-F1
#
_cell.length_a   1.000
_cell.length_b   1.000
_cell.length_c   1.000
_cell.angle_alpha   90.00
_cell.angle_beta   90.00
_cell.angle_gamma   90.00
#
_symmetry.space_group_name_H-M   'P 1'
#
loop_
_entity.id
_entity.type
_entity.pdbx_description
1 polymer ?
#
loop_
_entity_poly.entity_id
_entity_poly.type
_entity_poly.pdbx_seq_one_letter_code
_entity_poly.pdbx_strand_id
1 'polypeptide(L)'
;MGWLLSCRQAYCEGVDVLYGTNTIHTASKQMLLHLDKLLLPQRLSKIKSVELVWYFKPYAPNTVVVGPLDDLRTFYAFLEALPRTFPNLTSIYMALWGDLTPMKEHNGRQVYMNEAESIKITDRDIVTPIDRMISKFSPKLRQCTIALGSLEYERRRRQAVKAGDVEVEQIHLHHLQERHWRPLNNSSGGLKGYWIQLGHRELGRVWSCGFGEPPPPEPPEDEVLFQPWYLVGEQRHLRF
;
A
#
# COMPACT_ATOMS: atom_id res chain seq x y z
N MET A 1 14.64 34.77 -29.54
CA MET A 1 13.88 33.51 -29.80
C MET A 1 14.58 32.25 -29.29
N GLY A 2 15.91 32.17 -29.23
CA GLY A 2 16.63 30.97 -28.75
C GLY A 2 16.22 30.49 -27.34
N TRP A 3 16.04 31.41 -26.37
CA TRP A 3 15.69 31.06 -24.99
C TRP A 3 14.33 30.34 -24.87
N LEU A 4 13.29 30.79 -25.57
CA LEU A 4 11.98 30.13 -25.56
C LEU A 4 12.01 28.74 -26.20
N LEU A 5 12.80 28.57 -27.26
CA LEU A 5 13.00 27.26 -27.89
C LEU A 5 13.76 26.30 -26.96
N SER A 6 14.79 26.79 -26.26
CA SER A 6 15.50 26.02 -25.24
C SER A 6 14.59 25.65 -24.07
N CYS A 7 13.76 26.57 -23.58
CA CYS A 7 12.78 26.27 -22.53
C CYS A 7 11.75 25.22 -22.98
N ARG A 8 11.25 25.31 -24.22
CA ARG A 8 10.34 24.30 -24.78
C ARG A 8 11.01 22.93 -24.89
N GLN A 9 12.26 22.88 -25.35
CA GLN A 9 13.02 21.63 -25.45
C GLN A 9 13.25 21.00 -24.07
N ALA A 10 13.74 21.80 -23.12
CA ALA A 10 13.96 21.35 -21.74
C ALA A 10 12.67 20.84 -21.08
N TYR A 11 11.53 21.47 -21.37
CA TYR A 11 10.23 21.00 -20.91
C TYR A 11 9.84 19.64 -21.53
N CYS A 12 9.95 19.52 -22.86
CA CYS A 12 9.60 18.27 -23.56
C CYS A 12 10.45 17.09 -23.09
N GLU A 13 11.76 17.29 -22.94
CA GLU A 13 12.67 16.26 -22.43
C GLU A 13 12.46 15.99 -20.93
N GLY A 14 12.31 17.06 -20.15
CA GLY A 14 12.20 16.96 -18.69
C GLY A 14 10.92 16.31 -18.21
N VAL A 15 9.78 16.54 -18.88
CA VAL A 15 8.51 15.86 -18.57
C VAL A 15 8.62 14.36 -18.75
N ASP A 16 9.33 13.91 -19.78
CA ASP A 16 9.46 12.50 -20.11
C ASP A 16 10.28 11.77 -19.06
N VAL A 17 11.37 12.40 -18.60
CA VAL A 17 12.15 11.92 -17.48
C VAL A 17 11.31 11.93 -16.20
N LEU A 18 10.67 13.06 -15.88
CA LEU A 18 9.91 13.25 -14.64
C LEU A 18 8.88 12.14 -14.40
N TYR A 19 8.07 11.80 -15.41
CA TYR A 19 7.06 10.74 -15.27
C TYR A 19 7.59 9.35 -15.62
N GLY A 20 8.62 9.25 -16.46
CA GLY A 20 9.13 7.98 -16.98
C GLY A 20 10.12 7.26 -16.07
N THR A 21 10.83 7.99 -15.22
CA THR A 21 11.91 7.44 -14.38
C THR A 21 11.64 7.50 -12.89
N ASN A 22 10.79 8.44 -12.43
CA ASN A 22 10.49 8.56 -11.01
C ASN A 22 9.39 7.62 -10.56
N THR A 23 9.39 7.37 -9.26
CA THR A 23 8.29 6.73 -8.56
C THR A 23 7.31 7.80 -8.08
N ILE A 24 6.04 7.67 -8.45
CA ILE A 24 5.00 8.62 -8.03
C ILE A 24 4.43 8.16 -6.70
N HIS A 25 4.59 8.97 -5.67
CA HIS A 25 4.07 8.71 -4.33
C HIS A 25 2.76 9.47 -4.11
N THR A 26 1.73 8.80 -3.61
CA THR A 26 0.50 9.50 -3.21
C THR A 26 -0.31 8.74 -2.17
N ALA A 27 -0.91 9.50 -1.26
CA ALA A 27 -1.91 9.05 -0.29
C ALA A 27 -3.31 9.63 -0.57
N SER A 28 -3.44 10.50 -1.60
CA SER A 28 -4.69 11.21 -1.87
C SER A 28 -5.63 10.36 -2.72
N LYS A 29 -6.68 9.86 -2.09
CA LYS A 29 -7.70 9.02 -2.75
C LYS A 29 -8.44 9.77 -3.84
N GLN A 30 -8.80 11.03 -3.59
CA GLN A 30 -9.49 11.90 -4.54
C GLN A 30 -8.61 12.14 -5.76
N MET A 31 -7.32 12.39 -5.55
CA MET A 31 -6.36 12.57 -6.64
C MET A 31 -6.23 11.29 -7.46
N LEU A 32 -6.14 10.12 -6.82
CA LEU A 32 -6.04 8.82 -7.50
C LEU A 32 -7.25 8.50 -8.37
N LEU A 33 -8.45 8.83 -7.91
CA LEU A 33 -9.70 8.60 -8.64
C LEU A 33 -9.94 9.60 -9.79
N HIS A 34 -9.21 10.71 -9.82
CA HIS A 34 -9.38 11.79 -10.81
C HIS A 34 -8.08 12.17 -11.53
N LEU A 35 -7.07 11.30 -11.49
CA LEU A 35 -5.75 11.59 -12.05
C LEU A 35 -5.81 11.80 -13.57
N ASP A 36 -6.77 11.17 -14.24
CA ASP A 36 -7.10 11.32 -15.66
C ASP A 36 -7.58 12.73 -16.02
N LYS A 37 -8.13 13.48 -15.06
CA LYS A 37 -8.53 14.89 -15.23
C LYS A 37 -7.40 15.86 -14.92
N LEU A 38 -6.40 15.43 -14.14
CA LEU A 38 -5.28 16.27 -13.69
C LEU A 38 -4.06 16.15 -14.62
N LEU A 39 -3.82 14.97 -15.17
CA LEU A 39 -2.66 14.68 -16.00
C LEU A 39 -3.10 14.16 -17.37
N LEU A 40 -2.39 14.61 -18.41
CA LEU A 40 -2.61 14.14 -19.77
C LEU A 40 -2.38 12.62 -19.87
N PRO A 41 -3.18 11.88 -20.67
CA PRO A 41 -3.01 10.44 -20.84
C PRO A 41 -1.60 10.01 -21.27
N GLN A 42 -0.91 10.86 -22.05
CA GLN A 42 0.47 10.62 -22.49
C GLN A 42 1.49 10.66 -21.33
N ARG A 43 1.21 11.41 -20.26
CA ARG A 43 2.05 11.46 -19.05
C ARG A 43 1.76 10.27 -18.16
N LEU A 44 0.47 9.96 -17.99
CA LEU A 44 0.01 8.80 -17.24
C LEU A 44 0.57 7.49 -17.80
N SER A 45 0.62 7.36 -19.13
CA SER A 45 1.22 6.20 -19.79
C SER A 45 2.75 6.11 -19.65
N LYS A 46 3.43 7.19 -19.26
CA LYS A 46 4.87 7.17 -18.98
C LYS A 46 5.19 6.68 -17.58
N ILE A 47 4.25 6.78 -16.64
CA ILE A 47 4.44 6.34 -15.25
C ILE A 47 4.62 4.83 -15.19
N LYS A 48 5.78 4.40 -14.68
CA LYS A 48 6.17 2.99 -14.54
C LYS A 48 6.18 2.50 -13.11
N SER A 49 6.30 3.40 -12.14
CA SER A 49 6.45 3.06 -10.72
C SER A 49 5.56 3.97 -9.88
N VAL A 50 4.75 3.36 -9.01
CA VAL A 50 3.88 4.10 -8.08
C VAL A 50 3.95 3.50 -6.68
N GLU A 51 3.89 4.37 -5.68
CA GLU A 51 3.65 3.98 -4.31
C GLU A 51 2.41 4.67 -3.76
N LEU A 52 1.50 3.86 -3.25
CA LEU A 52 0.15 4.27 -2.89
C LEU A 52 -0.08 3.97 -1.42
N VAL A 53 -0.70 4.92 -0.72
CA VAL A 53 -1.21 4.69 0.63
C VAL A 53 -2.72 4.80 0.58
N TRP A 54 -3.42 3.75 1.01
CA TRP A 54 -4.87 3.71 1.04
C TRP A 54 -5.36 3.42 2.45
N TYR A 55 -5.80 4.46 3.15
CA TYR A 55 -6.45 4.36 4.46
C TYR A 55 -7.92 4.03 4.31
N PHE A 56 -8.48 3.07 5.03
CA PHE A 56 -9.93 2.84 5.08
C PHE A 56 -10.31 1.95 6.26
N LYS A 57 -11.59 1.95 6.64
CA LYS A 57 -12.13 1.13 7.74
C LYS A 57 -13.31 0.30 7.23
N PRO A 58 -13.05 -0.74 6.44
CA PRO A 58 -14.08 -1.50 5.73
C PRO A 58 -15.11 -2.17 6.64
N TYR A 59 -14.73 -2.45 7.90
CA TYR A 59 -15.57 -3.16 8.87
C TYR A 59 -15.95 -2.28 10.06
N ALA A 60 -15.82 -0.95 9.94
CA ALA A 60 -16.25 -0.04 10.98
C ALA A 60 -17.73 -0.27 11.30
N PRO A 61 -18.12 -0.31 12.60
CA PRO A 61 -19.51 -0.41 12.96
C PRO A 61 -20.28 0.81 12.46
N ASN A 62 -21.56 0.63 12.14
CA ASN A 62 -22.47 1.66 11.58
C ASN A 62 -22.57 2.94 12.44
N THR A 63 -22.07 2.91 13.68
CA THR A 63 -22.02 4.04 14.61
C THR A 63 -20.84 4.98 14.37
N VAL A 64 -19.85 4.59 13.57
CA VAL A 64 -18.68 5.41 13.25
C VAL A 64 -18.96 6.20 11.98
N VAL A 65 -18.71 7.51 12.02
CA VAL A 65 -18.74 8.33 10.80
C VAL A 65 -17.60 7.87 9.91
N VAL A 66 -17.95 7.16 8.85
CA VAL A 66 -17.03 6.73 7.80
C VAL A 66 -16.71 7.97 6.94
N GLY A 67 -15.44 8.31 6.83
CA GLY A 67 -15.01 9.42 5.97
C GLY A 67 -15.32 9.14 4.50
N PRO A 68 -15.30 10.16 3.63
CA PRO A 68 -15.47 9.92 2.21
C PRO A 68 -14.39 8.95 1.71
N LEU A 69 -14.77 7.97 0.89
CA LEU A 69 -13.87 6.99 0.29
C LEU A 69 -13.23 5.99 1.28
N ASP A 70 -13.81 5.78 2.48
CA ASP A 70 -13.34 4.83 3.51
C ASP A 70 -14.06 3.47 3.48
N ASP A 71 -14.85 3.18 2.44
CA ASP A 71 -15.62 1.94 2.29
C ASP A 71 -15.03 0.97 1.25
N LEU A 72 -15.47 -0.29 1.30
CA LEU A 72 -15.05 -1.33 0.35
C LEU A 72 -15.45 -0.99 -1.08
N ARG A 73 -16.62 -0.36 -1.28
CA ARG A 73 -17.11 -0.01 -2.61
C ARG A 73 -16.16 0.96 -3.30
N THR A 74 -15.69 1.98 -2.59
CA THR A 74 -14.72 2.92 -3.15
C THR A 74 -13.37 2.26 -3.37
N PHE A 75 -12.92 1.40 -2.45
CA PHE A 75 -11.70 0.63 -2.65
C PHE A 75 -11.75 -0.20 -3.94
N TYR A 76 -12.88 -0.84 -4.25
CA TYR A 76 -13.05 -1.55 -5.53
C TYR A 76 -13.02 -0.63 -6.74
N ALA A 77 -13.70 0.52 -6.67
CA ALA A 77 -13.66 1.50 -7.75
C ALA A 77 -12.22 1.98 -8.01
N PHE A 78 -11.44 2.17 -6.95
CA PHE A 78 -10.03 2.52 -7.03
C PHE A 78 -9.18 1.40 -7.70
N LEU A 79 -9.32 0.15 -7.26
CA LEU A 79 -8.62 -0.98 -7.86
C LEU A 79 -8.97 -1.17 -9.35
N GLU A 80 -10.21 -0.90 -9.74
CA GLU A 80 -10.66 -0.93 -11.13
C GLU A 80 -10.10 0.23 -11.97
N ALA A 81 -9.90 1.40 -11.36
CA ALA A 81 -9.35 2.57 -12.03
C ALA A 81 -7.85 2.43 -12.28
N LEU A 82 -7.09 1.80 -11.38
CA LEU A 82 -5.62 1.73 -11.43
C LEU A 82 -5.05 1.27 -12.80
N PRO A 83 -5.50 0.15 -13.41
CA PRO A 83 -4.99 -0.27 -14.72
C PRO A 83 -5.29 0.72 -15.85
N ARG A 84 -6.38 1.49 -15.72
CA ARG A 84 -6.76 2.52 -16.70
C ARG A 84 -5.91 3.77 -16.54
N THR A 85 -5.65 4.16 -15.29
CA THR A 85 -4.86 5.32 -14.94
C THR A 85 -3.38 5.13 -15.25
N PHE A 86 -2.82 3.93 -15.03
CA PHE A 86 -1.39 3.66 -15.20
C PHE A 86 -1.13 2.48 -16.17
N PRO A 87 -1.46 2.60 -17.47
CA PRO A 87 -1.52 1.47 -18.39
C PRO A 87 -0.17 0.77 -18.68
N ASN A 88 0.95 1.36 -18.27
CA ASN A 88 2.31 0.84 -18.46
C ASN A 88 3.06 0.62 -17.15
N LEU A 89 2.33 0.45 -16.04
CA LEU A 89 2.92 0.25 -14.73
C LEU A 89 3.75 -1.04 -14.69
N THR A 90 4.97 -0.94 -14.20
CA THR A 90 5.91 -2.06 -14.02
C THR A 90 6.16 -2.39 -12.55
N SER A 91 6.02 -1.42 -11.66
CA SER A 91 6.18 -1.58 -10.22
C SER A 91 5.04 -0.88 -9.46
N ILE A 92 4.46 -1.59 -8.49
CA ILE A 92 3.47 -1.04 -7.57
C ILE A 92 3.83 -1.40 -6.13
N TYR A 93 3.82 -0.39 -5.28
CA TYR A 93 3.76 -0.56 -3.83
C TYR A 93 2.43 0.00 -3.36
N MET A 94 1.68 -0.76 -2.55
CA MET A 94 0.44 -0.30 -1.96
C MET A 94 0.42 -0.61 -0.48
N ALA A 95 0.44 0.42 0.35
CA ALA A 95 0.23 0.31 1.79
C ALA A 95 -1.26 0.46 2.09
N LEU A 96 -1.87 -0.57 2.66
CA LEU A 96 -3.25 -0.55 3.15
C LEU A 96 -3.25 -0.19 4.62
N TRP A 97 -3.99 0.85 4.94
CA TRP A 97 -4.01 1.51 6.24
C TRP A 97 -5.42 1.52 6.82
N GLY A 98 -5.51 1.63 8.14
CA GLY A 98 -6.77 1.70 8.89
C GLY A 98 -7.16 0.38 9.57
N ASP A 99 -8.45 0.24 9.87
CA ASP A 99 -8.97 -0.95 10.58
C ASP A 99 -9.47 -1.98 9.57
N LEU A 100 -8.54 -2.84 9.15
CA LEU A 100 -8.77 -3.90 8.17
C LEU A 100 -9.23 -5.21 8.82
N THR A 101 -9.48 -5.22 10.13
CA THR A 101 -9.81 -6.45 10.84
C THR A 101 -11.31 -6.59 10.99
N PRO A 102 -11.94 -7.61 10.37
CA PRO A 102 -13.35 -7.86 10.56
C PRO A 102 -13.66 -8.24 12.01
N MET A 103 -14.73 -7.63 12.52
CA MET A 103 -15.29 -7.92 13.84
C MET A 103 -16.66 -8.58 13.67
N LYS A 104 -17.07 -9.35 14.68
CA LYS A 104 -18.42 -9.88 14.78
C LYS A 104 -19.11 -9.32 16.01
N GLU A 105 -20.42 -9.13 15.90
CA GLU A 105 -21.25 -8.75 17.03
C GLU A 105 -21.48 -9.98 17.92
N HIS A 106 -21.27 -9.80 19.22
CA HIS A 106 -21.53 -10.80 20.24
C HIS A 106 -22.04 -10.08 21.50
N ASN A 107 -23.30 -10.34 21.85
CA ASN A 107 -24.00 -9.73 22.99
C ASN A 107 -23.97 -8.18 22.97
N GLY A 108 -24.23 -7.57 21.82
CA GLY A 108 -24.24 -6.11 21.65
C GLY A 108 -22.85 -5.47 21.64
N ARG A 109 -21.77 -6.26 21.64
CA ARG A 109 -20.38 -5.78 21.56
C ARG A 109 -19.69 -6.30 20.31
N GLN A 110 -18.85 -5.46 19.70
CA GLN A 110 -17.98 -5.88 18.61
C GLN A 110 -16.78 -6.63 19.18
N VAL A 111 -16.53 -7.84 18.70
CA VAL A 111 -15.45 -8.71 19.15
C VAL A 111 -14.65 -9.18 17.94
N TYR A 112 -13.33 -9.25 18.09
CA TYR A 112 -12.45 -9.83 17.08
C TYR A 112 -12.88 -11.25 16.73
N MET A 113 -12.94 -11.53 15.42
CA MET A 113 -13.17 -12.88 14.92
C MET A 113 -11.92 -13.74 15.16
N ASN A 114 -12.09 -15.07 15.11
CA ASN A 114 -10.92 -15.96 15.12
C ASN A 114 -10.08 -15.74 13.85
N GLU A 115 -8.81 -16.14 13.91
CA GLU A 115 -7.84 -15.88 12.84
C GLU A 115 -8.29 -16.46 11.48
N ALA A 116 -8.84 -17.67 11.46
CA ALA A 116 -9.27 -18.33 10.23
C ALA A 116 -10.47 -17.64 9.56
N GLU A 117 -11.48 -17.25 10.33
CA GLU A 117 -12.65 -16.49 9.85
C GLU A 117 -12.22 -15.12 9.33
N SER A 118 -11.38 -14.42 10.10
CA SER A 118 -10.90 -13.09 9.72
C SER A 118 -10.13 -13.12 8.41
N ILE A 119 -9.19 -14.07 8.25
CA ILE A 119 -8.42 -14.20 7.02
C ILE A 119 -9.33 -14.51 5.85
N LYS A 120 -10.33 -15.39 6.03
CA LYS A 120 -11.28 -15.75 4.96
C LYS A 120 -12.05 -14.53 4.46
N ILE A 121 -12.52 -13.66 5.37
CA ILE A 121 -13.25 -12.44 5.01
C ILE A 121 -12.31 -11.43 4.34
N THR A 122 -11.15 -11.13 4.93
CA THR A 122 -10.17 -10.21 4.36
C THR A 122 -9.64 -10.71 3.00
N ASP A 123 -9.48 -12.01 2.80
CA ASP A 123 -9.10 -12.59 1.50
C ASP A 123 -10.18 -12.36 0.45
N ARG A 124 -11.45 -12.56 0.80
CA ARG A 124 -12.58 -12.30 -0.09
C ARG A 124 -12.68 -10.81 -0.46
N ASP A 125 -12.58 -9.95 0.55
CA ASP A 125 -12.97 -8.55 0.42
C ASP A 125 -11.83 -7.62 0.03
N ILE A 126 -10.57 -7.98 0.30
CA ILE A 126 -9.42 -7.11 0.05
C ILE A 126 -8.42 -7.79 -0.89
N VAL A 127 -7.96 -9.00 -0.53
CA VAL A 127 -6.84 -9.62 -1.24
C VAL A 127 -7.23 -10.18 -2.61
N THR A 128 -8.38 -10.84 -2.72
CA THR A 128 -8.88 -11.36 -4.02
C THR A 128 -9.12 -10.23 -5.03
N PRO A 129 -9.72 -9.07 -4.64
CA PRO A 129 -9.77 -7.90 -5.51
C PRO A 129 -8.39 -7.39 -5.95
N ILE A 130 -7.39 -7.39 -5.07
CA ILE A 130 -6.00 -7.04 -5.42
C ILE A 130 -5.42 -8.04 -6.43
N ASP A 131 -5.62 -9.34 -6.21
CA ASP A 131 -5.19 -10.40 -7.12
C ASP A 131 -5.77 -10.17 -8.54
N ARG A 132 -7.06 -9.79 -8.63
CA ARG A 132 -7.74 -9.44 -9.88
C ARG A 132 -7.25 -8.14 -10.49
N MET A 133 -6.85 -7.16 -9.68
CA MET A 133 -6.27 -5.91 -10.16
C MET A 133 -4.88 -6.16 -10.76
N ILE A 134 -4.05 -6.96 -10.09
CA ILE A 134 -2.70 -7.31 -10.55
C ILE A 134 -2.75 -8.05 -11.89
N SER A 135 -3.72 -8.97 -12.07
CA SER A 135 -3.86 -9.71 -13.32
C SER A 135 -4.13 -8.81 -14.53
N LYS A 136 -4.77 -7.65 -14.33
CA LYS A 136 -5.04 -6.66 -15.39
C LYS A 136 -3.79 -5.92 -15.86
N PHE A 137 -2.72 -5.92 -15.09
CA PHE A 137 -1.43 -5.35 -15.50
C PHE A 137 -0.51 -6.38 -16.18
N SER A 138 -0.92 -7.64 -16.29
CA SER A 138 -0.16 -8.66 -17.02
C SER A 138 -0.03 -8.29 -18.51
N PRO A 139 1.14 -8.48 -19.16
CA PRO A 139 2.40 -9.01 -18.61
C PRO A 139 3.39 -7.93 -18.15
N LYS A 140 2.96 -6.66 -18.07
CA LYS A 140 3.87 -5.52 -17.87
C LYS A 140 4.33 -5.36 -16.43
N LEU A 141 3.49 -5.70 -15.46
CA LEU A 141 3.83 -5.62 -14.04
C LEU A 141 4.88 -6.66 -13.68
N ARG A 142 6.01 -6.20 -13.15
CA ARG A 142 7.16 -7.02 -12.76
C ARG A 142 7.35 -7.07 -11.24
N GLN A 143 6.88 -6.05 -10.54
CA GLN A 143 7.03 -5.93 -9.09
C GLN A 143 5.71 -5.45 -8.49
N CYS A 144 5.26 -6.15 -7.45
CA CYS A 144 4.11 -5.77 -6.66
C CYS A 144 4.40 -6.08 -5.20
N THR A 145 4.16 -5.09 -4.34
CA THR A 145 4.30 -5.24 -2.90
C THR A 145 3.08 -4.63 -2.21
N ILE A 146 2.42 -5.43 -1.39
CA ILE A 146 1.31 -4.99 -0.55
C ILE A 146 1.79 -4.92 0.89
N ALA A 147 1.68 -3.73 1.47
CA ALA A 147 1.98 -3.46 2.85
C ALA A 147 0.69 -3.49 3.67
N LEU A 148 0.66 -4.28 4.74
CA LEU A 148 -0.48 -4.40 5.65
C LEU A 148 -0.12 -3.92 7.06
N GLY A 149 -1.12 -3.50 7.83
CA GLY A 149 -0.97 -3.23 9.27
C GLY A 149 -0.53 -4.48 10.04
N SER A 150 0.06 -4.26 11.22
CA SER A 150 0.70 -5.30 12.05
C SER A 150 -0.16 -6.54 12.27
N LEU A 151 -1.41 -6.37 12.70
CA LEU A 151 -2.30 -7.48 13.00
C LEU A 151 -2.61 -8.36 11.78
N GLU A 152 -2.96 -7.75 10.65
CA GLU A 152 -3.28 -8.47 9.41
C GLU A 152 -2.03 -9.12 8.80
N TYR A 153 -0.89 -8.42 8.85
CA TYR A 153 0.39 -8.98 8.41
C TYR A 153 0.77 -10.21 9.25
N GLU A 154 0.73 -10.10 10.58
CA GLU A 154 1.15 -11.20 11.46
C GLU A 154 0.27 -12.45 11.31
N ARG A 155 -1.05 -12.29 11.20
CA ARG A 155 -1.98 -13.41 10.98
C ARG A 155 -1.63 -14.16 9.69
N ARG A 156 -1.39 -13.40 8.61
CA ARG A 156 -1.01 -13.97 7.31
C ARG A 156 0.36 -14.62 7.34
N ARG A 157 1.34 -13.99 8.00
CA ARG A 157 2.67 -14.55 8.20
C ARG A 157 2.59 -15.88 8.97
N ARG A 158 1.83 -15.94 10.07
CA ARG A 158 1.64 -17.18 10.84
C ARG A 158 1.01 -18.29 10.00
N GLN A 159 -0.01 -17.97 9.21
CA GLN A 159 -0.65 -18.92 8.30
C GLN A 159 0.33 -19.41 7.21
N ALA A 160 1.08 -18.49 6.60
CA ALA A 160 2.08 -18.79 5.58
C ALA A 160 3.17 -19.73 6.09
N VAL A 161 3.72 -19.45 7.28
CA VAL A 161 4.73 -20.30 7.93
C VAL A 161 4.15 -21.69 8.25
N LYS A 162 2.92 -21.76 8.76
CA LYS A 162 2.24 -23.05 9.02
C LYS A 162 2.01 -23.87 7.76
N ALA A 163 1.75 -23.23 6.63
CA ALA A 163 1.53 -23.90 5.35
C ALA A 163 2.82 -24.51 4.76
N GLY A 164 4.01 -24.08 5.24
CA GLY A 164 5.30 -24.68 4.88
C GLY A 164 5.79 -24.38 3.45
N ASP A 165 5.03 -23.62 2.67
CA ASP A 165 5.24 -23.43 1.21
C ASP A 165 5.33 -21.95 0.82
N VAL A 166 5.85 -21.10 1.72
CA VAL A 166 5.92 -19.66 1.49
C VAL A 166 7.36 -19.17 1.60
N GLU A 167 7.87 -18.60 0.51
CA GLU A 167 9.14 -17.88 0.50
C GLU A 167 9.04 -16.68 1.44
N VAL A 168 9.83 -16.69 2.52
CA VAL A 168 9.99 -15.55 3.42
C VAL A 168 11.34 -14.93 3.14
N GLU A 169 11.34 -13.64 2.83
CA GLU A 169 12.57 -12.88 2.54
C GLU A 169 12.76 -11.78 3.59
N GLN A 170 14.00 -11.63 4.05
CA GLN A 170 14.41 -10.57 4.96
C GLN A 170 14.93 -9.39 4.15
N ILE A 171 14.28 -8.23 4.26
CA ILE A 171 14.50 -7.13 3.31
C ILE A 171 15.49 -6.08 3.84
N HIS A 172 15.46 -5.69 5.12
CA HIS A 172 16.28 -4.59 5.66
C HIS A 172 16.33 -4.52 7.20
N LEU A 173 17.24 -3.71 7.75
CA LEU A 173 17.44 -3.39 9.19
C LEU A 173 17.82 -4.61 10.07
N HIS A 174 19.04 -5.13 9.94
CA HIS A 174 19.57 -6.19 10.82
C HIS A 174 18.58 -7.34 11.08
N HIS A 175 17.88 -7.82 10.04
CA HIS A 175 16.90 -8.92 10.11
C HIS A 175 15.55 -8.59 10.78
N LEU A 176 15.20 -7.32 10.96
CA LEU A 176 13.93 -6.93 11.61
C LEU A 176 12.72 -6.83 10.66
N GLN A 177 12.94 -6.75 9.34
CA GLN A 177 11.84 -6.68 8.36
C GLN A 177 11.77 -7.92 7.48
N GLU A 178 10.60 -8.55 7.51
CA GLU A 178 10.27 -9.75 6.74
C GLU A 178 9.12 -9.48 5.77
N ARG A 179 9.18 -10.10 4.59
CA ARG A 179 8.05 -10.26 3.69
C ARG A 179 7.81 -11.72 3.39
N HIS A 180 6.58 -12.05 3.06
CA HIS A 180 6.23 -13.38 2.60
C HIS A 180 5.64 -13.30 1.19
N TRP A 181 5.97 -14.29 0.37
CA TRP A 181 5.47 -14.38 -1.00
C TRP A 181 4.03 -14.89 -1.03
N ARG A 182 3.17 -14.22 -1.80
CA ARG A 182 1.83 -14.71 -2.10
C ARG A 182 1.77 -15.15 -3.55
N PRO A 183 1.54 -16.45 -3.84
CA PRO A 183 1.36 -16.93 -5.20
C PRO A 183 0.02 -16.44 -5.79
N LEU A 184 0.00 -16.22 -7.11
CA LEU A 184 -1.20 -15.94 -7.88
C LEU A 184 -1.62 -17.20 -8.65
N ASN A 185 -2.83 -17.69 -8.42
CA ASN A 185 -3.29 -18.96 -8.99
C ASN A 185 -3.48 -18.95 -10.54
N ASN A 186 -3.53 -17.78 -11.18
CA ASN A 186 -3.90 -17.62 -12.59
C ASN A 186 -2.89 -16.75 -13.40
N SER A 187 -1.60 -17.06 -13.36
CA SER A 187 -0.59 -16.30 -14.10
C SER A 187 -0.17 -16.98 -15.41
N SER A 188 -1.01 -16.94 -16.44
CA SER A 188 -0.60 -17.26 -17.82
C SER A 188 0.21 -16.08 -18.40
N GLY A 189 1.53 -16.13 -18.25
CA GLY A 189 2.48 -15.18 -18.86
C GLY A 189 2.74 -13.87 -18.10
N GLY A 190 2.20 -13.72 -16.89
CA GLY A 190 2.34 -12.54 -16.04
C GLY A 190 3.11 -12.78 -14.74
N LEU A 191 3.02 -11.82 -13.82
CA LEU A 191 3.56 -11.92 -12.46
C LEU A 191 3.02 -13.19 -11.77
N LYS A 192 3.90 -14.05 -11.23
CA LYS A 192 3.53 -15.33 -10.59
C LYS A 192 2.97 -15.20 -9.17
N GLY A 193 3.07 -14.01 -8.59
CA GLY A 193 2.79 -13.74 -7.19
C GLY A 193 3.28 -12.35 -6.82
N TYR A 194 3.11 -11.95 -5.58
CA TYR A 194 3.58 -10.65 -5.09
C TYR A 194 3.97 -10.73 -3.62
N TRP A 195 4.70 -9.72 -3.18
CA TRP A 195 5.19 -9.65 -1.81
C TRP A 195 4.15 -9.05 -0.88
N ILE A 196 3.95 -9.67 0.28
CA ILE A 196 3.22 -9.08 1.39
C ILE A 196 4.22 -8.78 2.50
N GLN A 197 4.23 -7.54 2.99
CA GLN A 197 5.14 -7.10 4.03
C GLN A 197 4.43 -6.30 5.12
N LEU A 198 5.10 -6.12 6.24
CA LEU A 198 4.68 -5.17 7.26
C LEU A 198 4.77 -3.75 6.67
N GLY A 199 3.68 -2.98 6.77
CA GLY A 199 3.62 -1.63 6.26
C GLY A 199 4.40 -0.67 7.12
N HIS A 200 5.66 -0.41 6.79
CA HIS A 200 6.53 0.51 7.55
C HIS A 200 6.54 1.95 7.00
N ARG A 201 5.92 2.23 5.85
CA ARG A 201 5.70 3.61 5.38
C ARG A 201 4.49 4.21 6.08
N GLU A 202 4.61 4.23 7.40
CA GLU A 202 3.64 4.75 8.34
C GLU A 202 3.72 6.26 8.34
N LEU A 203 2.98 6.93 7.45
CA LEU A 203 2.85 8.39 7.49
C LEU A 203 2.03 8.88 8.70
N GLY A 204 1.70 8.02 9.67
CA GLY A 204 1.16 8.46 10.95
C GLY A 204 0.56 7.31 11.76
N ARG A 205 1.13 7.06 12.93
CA ARG A 205 0.71 6.10 13.99
C ARG A 205 1.17 4.65 13.79
N VAL A 206 2.38 4.39 14.30
CA VAL A 206 2.70 3.12 14.95
C VAL A 206 1.83 3.06 16.20
N TRP A 207 0.64 2.47 16.13
CA TRP A 207 0.06 1.90 17.35
C TRP A 207 0.92 0.68 17.67
N SER A 208 1.94 0.87 18.50
CA SER A 208 2.52 -0.23 19.22
C SER A 208 1.38 -0.88 19.97
N CYS A 209 1.02 -2.11 19.60
CA CYS A 209 0.24 -2.99 20.46
C CYS A 209 1.12 -3.39 21.65
N GLY A 210 1.50 -2.42 22.48
CA GLY A 210 1.98 -2.63 23.82
C GLY A 210 0.76 -2.82 24.70
N PHE A 211 0.44 -4.05 25.06
CA PHE A 211 -0.54 -4.31 26.11
C PHE A 211 -0.10 -3.58 27.38
N GLY A 212 -0.77 -2.49 27.75
CA GLY A 212 -0.76 -1.98 29.13
C GLY A 212 -0.30 -0.53 29.39
N GLU A 213 0.11 0.27 28.40
CA GLU A 213 0.48 1.67 28.65
C GLU A 213 -0.50 2.67 28.01
N PRO A 214 -0.85 3.78 28.69
CA PRO A 214 -1.74 4.80 28.15
C PRO A 214 -1.09 5.51 26.96
N PRO A 215 -1.88 5.94 25.96
CA PRO A 215 -1.35 6.61 24.78
C PRO A 215 -0.68 7.93 25.18
N PRO A 216 0.53 8.23 24.68
CA PRO A 216 1.15 9.53 24.90
C PRO A 216 0.33 10.63 24.21
N PRO A 217 0.39 11.88 24.71
CA PRO A 217 -0.33 13.01 24.12
C PRO A 217 0.10 13.23 22.66
N GLU A 218 -0.85 13.58 21.80
CA GLU A 218 -0.61 13.78 20.36
C GLU A 218 0.37 14.95 20.14
N PRO A 219 1.45 14.77 19.36
CA PRO A 219 2.35 15.87 19.02
C PRO A 219 1.70 16.80 17.98
N PRO A 220 2.07 18.10 17.96
CA PRO A 220 1.55 19.05 16.99
C PRO A 220 1.94 18.69 15.55
N GLU A 221 1.05 19.02 14.60
CA GLU A 221 1.07 18.60 13.19
C GLU A 221 2.35 18.95 12.40
N ASP A 222 3.22 19.80 12.94
CA ASP A 222 4.44 20.27 12.28
C ASP A 222 5.66 19.35 12.49
N GLU A 223 5.58 18.34 13.37
CA GLU A 223 6.66 17.36 13.61
C GLU A 223 6.53 16.05 12.80
N VAL A 224 5.78 16.07 11.70
CA VAL A 224 5.46 14.87 10.88
C VAL A 224 6.66 14.36 10.06
N LEU A 225 7.80 15.05 10.06
CA LEU A 225 9.03 14.60 9.43
C LEU A 225 9.95 13.86 10.42
N PHE A 226 9.60 12.60 10.69
CA PHE A 226 10.51 11.51 11.12
C PHE A 226 11.45 11.76 12.32
N GLN A 227 11.06 11.24 13.50
CA GLN A 227 11.94 10.44 14.35
C GLN A 227 11.12 9.37 15.10
N PRO A 228 11.38 8.06 14.92
CA PRO A 228 10.90 7.04 15.83
C PRO A 228 11.52 7.26 17.21
N TRP A 229 10.67 7.41 18.23
CA TRP A 229 11.00 7.71 19.63
C TRP A 229 11.86 6.65 20.35
N TYR A 230 12.34 5.62 19.65
CA TYR A 230 13.16 4.54 20.19
C TYR A 230 14.61 4.53 19.67
N LEU A 231 15.08 5.57 18.98
CA LEU A 231 16.44 5.66 18.47
C LEU A 231 17.33 6.53 19.36
N VAL A 232 18.21 5.89 20.14
CA VAL A 232 19.47 6.52 20.57
C VAL A 232 20.35 6.61 19.33
N GLY A 233 20.71 7.84 18.96
CA GLY A 233 21.41 8.12 17.72
C GLY A 233 22.83 7.55 17.69
N GLU A 234 23.13 6.81 16.61
CA GLU A 234 24.45 6.90 15.99
C GLU A 234 24.27 7.07 14.48
N GLN A 235 24.61 8.26 13.99
CA GLN A 235 24.85 8.52 12.57
C GLN A 235 25.98 7.62 12.08
N ARG A 236 25.78 6.82 11.03
CA ARG A 236 26.90 6.33 10.22
C ARG A 236 26.58 6.36 8.73
N HIS A 237 27.52 7.00 8.03
CA HIS A 237 27.58 7.30 6.61
C HIS A 237 27.36 6.10 5.70
N LEU A 238 26.56 6.32 4.65
CA LEU A 238 26.49 5.46 3.48
C LEU A 238 27.83 5.51 2.72
N ARG A 239 28.39 4.33 2.42
CA ARG A 239 29.31 4.15 1.30
C ARG A 239 28.66 3.22 0.29
N PHE A 240 28.80 3.62 -0.96
CA PHE A 240 28.14 3.17 -2.19
C PHE A 240 28.15 1.66 -2.44
#